data_AF-A0A433PC43-F1
#
_entry.id   AF-A0A433PC43-F1
#
_cell.length_a   1.000
_cell.length_b   1.000
_cell.length_c   1.000
_cell.angle_alpha   90.00
_cell.angle_beta   90.00
_cell.angle_gamma   90.00
#
_symmetry.space_group_name_H-M   'P 1'
#
loop_
_entity.id
_entity.type
_entity.pdbx_description
1 polymer ?
#
loop_
_entity_poly.entity_id
_entity_poly.type
_entity_poly.pdbx_seq_one_letter_code
_entity_poly.pdbx_strand_id
1 'polypeptide(L)'
;MKSIHQEFLASKGFPLTNIINLMGKELVYRGRIKNQHIVAKQINKFSGEYSVASFLSKDSPQNHTIPFLGILDSDKFEEAFLVMPKLQSLRDCPIEDIAQWKDFSMQLLEGVAFMHCPYGSNARKHLD
;
A
#
# COMPACT_ATOMS: atom_id res chain seq x y z
N MET A 1 26.65 2.42 9.89
CA MET A 1 26.49 3.37 8.78
C MET A 1 25.07 3.22 8.27
N LYS A 2 24.27 4.29 8.19
CA LYS A 2 22.89 4.20 7.66
C LYS A 2 22.98 4.04 6.14
N SER A 3 22.06 3.29 5.53
CA SER A 3 22.04 3.18 4.06
C SER A 3 21.50 4.47 3.44
N ILE A 4 21.87 4.75 2.20
CA ILE A 4 21.39 5.93 1.46
C ILE A 4 19.85 5.98 1.37
N HIS A 5 19.19 4.82 1.32
CA HIS A 5 17.72 4.71 1.38
C HIS A 5 17.15 5.13 2.74
N GLN A 6 17.82 4.79 3.84
CA GLN A 6 17.41 5.21 5.18
C GLN A 6 17.53 6.72 5.37
N GLU A 7 18.59 7.32 4.83
CA GLU A 7 18.80 8.76 4.85
C GLU A 7 17.76 9.49 4.00
N PHE A 8 17.48 8.97 2.80
CA PHE A 8 16.43 9.50 1.94
C PHE A 8 15.06 9.48 2.64
N LEU A 9 14.65 8.34 3.19
CA LEU A 9 13.36 8.21 3.87
C LEU A 9 13.29 9.12 5.11
N ALA A 10 14.36 9.19 5.91
CA ALA A 10 14.44 10.13 7.03
C ALA A 10 14.27 11.59 6.57
N SER A 11 14.90 11.99 5.45
CA SER A 11 14.77 13.34 4.89
C SER A 11 13.34 13.67 4.43
N LYS A 12 12.54 12.65 4.10
CA LYS A 12 11.12 12.79 3.73
C LYS A 12 10.17 12.76 4.94
N GLY A 13 10.70 12.74 6.17
CA GLY A 13 9.90 12.67 7.39
C GLY A 13 9.51 11.24 7.79
N PHE A 14 10.20 10.23 7.24
CA PHE A 14 9.99 8.81 7.53
C PHE A 14 11.19 8.25 8.31
N PRO A 15 11.35 8.58 9.61
CA PRO A 15 12.44 8.04 10.40
C PRO A 15 12.24 6.53 10.57
N LEU A 16 13.12 5.77 9.92
CA LEU A 16 13.04 4.32 9.93
C LEU A 16 13.66 3.73 11.18
N THR A 17 13.04 2.65 11.67
CA THR A 17 13.47 1.94 12.87
C THR A 17 14.12 0.59 12.53
N ASN A 18 13.60 -0.13 11.53
CA ASN A 18 14.07 -1.47 11.17
C ASN A 18 13.88 -1.77 9.68
N ILE A 19 14.73 -2.63 9.13
CA ILE A 19 14.62 -3.21 7.79
C ILE A 19 14.23 -4.68 7.93
N ILE A 20 13.30 -5.14 7.11
CA ILE A 20 12.87 -6.52 7.02
C ILE A 20 13.00 -6.96 5.57
N ASN A 21 13.60 -8.12 5.37
CA ASN A 21 13.57 -8.79 4.08
C ASN A 21 12.34 -9.72 4.06
N LEU A 22 11.36 -9.39 3.22
CA LEU A 22 10.23 -10.28 2.98
C LEU A 22 10.56 -11.19 1.79
N MET A 23 10.48 -12.50 2.04
CA MET A 23 10.59 -13.55 1.01
C MET A 23 11.86 -13.47 0.15
N GLY A 24 12.94 -12.89 0.67
CA GLY A 24 14.26 -12.83 0.02
C GLY A 24 14.39 -11.81 -1.10
N LYS A 25 13.33 -11.03 -1.41
CA LYS A 25 13.30 -10.14 -2.58
C LYS A 25 12.89 -8.71 -2.26
N GLU A 26 12.12 -8.50 -1.19
CA GLU A 26 11.50 -7.22 -0.92
C GLU A 26 12.07 -6.61 0.36
N LEU A 27 12.61 -5.40 0.24
CA LEU A 27 13.06 -4.62 1.39
C LEU A 27 11.91 -3.78 1.92
N VAL A 28 11.56 -4.04 3.18
CA VAL A 28 10.46 -3.40 3.86
C VAL A 28 11.00 -2.67 5.08
N TYR A 29 10.80 -1.36 5.10
CA TYR A 29 11.25 -0.49 6.16
C TYR A 29 10.09 -0.14 7.08
N ARG A 30 10.30 -0.17 8.39
CA ARG A 30 9.30 0.21 9.39
C ARG A 30 9.61 1.58 9.97
N GLY A 31 8.58 2.39 10.21
CA GLY A 31 8.71 3.72 10.79
C GLY A 31 7.50 4.12 11.62
N ARG A 32 7.51 5.37 12.09
CA ARG A 32 6.38 5.98 12.81
C ARG A 32 6.20 7.43 12.38
N ILE A 33 4.98 7.84 12.04
CA ILE A 33 4.61 9.23 11.72
C ILE A 33 3.39 9.61 12.57
N LYS A 34 3.44 10.76 13.24
CA LYS A 34 2.33 11.26 14.09
C LYS A 34 1.70 10.15 14.96
N ASN A 35 2.57 9.35 15.60
CA ASN A 35 2.19 8.22 16.45
C ASN A 35 1.62 6.97 15.76
N GLN A 36 1.48 6.95 14.43
CA GLN A 36 1.02 5.79 13.66
C GLN A 36 2.20 4.98 13.12
N HIS A 37 2.09 3.65 13.22
CA HIS A 37 3.06 2.75 12.62
C HIS A 37 2.85 2.65 11.12
N ILE A 38 3.93 2.78 10.39
CA ILE A 38 3.93 2.75 8.93
C ILE A 38 5.00 1.81 8.41
N VAL A 39 4.83 1.45 7.14
CA VAL A 39 5.72 0.58 6.39
C VAL A 39 6.04 1.27 5.07
N ALA A 40 7.31 1.23 4.67
CA ALA A 40 7.76 1.67 3.35
C ALA A 40 8.34 0.45 2.63
N LYS A 41 7.67 -0.02 1.56
CA LYS A 41 8.15 -1.12 0.72
C LYS A 41 8.95 -0.55 -0.45
N GLN A 42 10.18 -1.01 -0.62
CA GLN A 42 10.99 -0.65 -1.79
C GLN A 42 10.47 -1.40 -3.02
N ILE A 43 10.24 -0.67 -4.11
CA ILE A 43 9.77 -1.18 -5.39
C ILE A 43 10.59 -0.57 -6.53
N ASN A 44 10.64 -1.24 -7.69
CA ASN A 44 11.25 -0.68 -8.89
C ASN A 44 10.23 0.22 -9.63
N LYS A 45 10.61 1.46 -9.99
CA LYS A 45 9.71 2.42 -10.67
C LYS A 45 9.25 1.99 -12.05
N PHE A 46 10.04 1.19 -12.74
CA PHE A 46 9.76 0.69 -14.07
C PHE A 46 8.98 -0.63 -14.06
N SER A 47 8.66 -1.15 -12.86
CA SER A 47 7.87 -2.37 -12.71
C SER A 47 6.37 -2.11 -12.90
N GLY A 48 5.64 -3.15 -13.28
CA GLY A 48 4.17 -3.12 -13.28
C GLY A 48 3.59 -2.84 -11.88
N GLU A 49 4.30 -3.20 -10.80
CA GLU A 49 3.89 -2.91 -9.42
C GLU A 49 3.79 -1.41 -9.16
N TYR A 50 4.71 -0.59 -9.69
CA TYR A 50 4.64 0.87 -9.55
C TYR A 50 3.36 1.44 -10.21
N SER A 51 3.06 0.99 -11.43
CA SER A 51 1.85 1.40 -12.16
C SER A 51 0.57 0.99 -11.44
N VAL A 52 0.53 -0.24 -10.91
CA VAL A 52 -0.58 -0.74 -10.09
C VAL A 52 -0.71 0.06 -8.79
N ALA A 53 0.41 0.38 -8.13
CA ALA A 53 0.37 1.15 -6.90
C ALA A 53 -0.15 2.58 -7.13
N SER A 54 0.27 3.21 -8.23
CA SER A 54 -0.26 4.51 -8.65
C SER A 54 -1.76 4.45 -8.93
N PHE A 55 -2.24 3.38 -9.59
CA PHE A 55 -3.68 3.12 -9.79
C PHE A 55 -4.43 3.05 -8.45
N LEU A 56 -3.94 2.21 -7.54
CA LEU A 56 -4.60 1.88 -6.28
C LEU A 56 -4.49 3.00 -5.23
N SER A 57 -3.64 4.01 -5.46
CA SER A 57 -3.58 5.21 -4.62
C SER A 57 -4.76 6.16 -4.82
N LYS A 58 -5.60 5.93 -5.85
CA LYS A 58 -6.79 6.74 -6.11
C LYS A 58 -7.86 6.45 -5.05
N ASP A 59 -8.38 7.53 -4.47
CA ASP A 59 -9.49 7.45 -3.54
C ASP A 59 -10.78 7.07 -4.28
N SER A 60 -11.36 5.94 -3.91
CA SER A 60 -12.60 5.42 -4.47
C SER A 60 -13.27 4.57 -3.40
N PRO A 61 -14.59 4.73 -3.19
CA PRO A 61 -15.30 3.94 -2.18
C PRO A 61 -15.35 2.44 -2.51
N GLN A 62 -15.07 2.05 -3.76
CA GLN A 62 -14.96 0.65 -4.17
C GLN A 62 -13.53 0.08 -4.05
N ASN A 63 -12.55 0.93 -3.72
CA ASN A 63 -11.16 0.51 -3.55
C ASN A 63 -10.92 0.03 -2.12
N HIS A 64 -11.12 -1.26 -1.88
CA HIS A 64 -10.84 -1.91 -0.59
C HIS A 64 -9.39 -2.40 -0.44
N THR A 65 -8.48 -1.93 -1.30
CA THR A 65 -7.06 -2.27 -1.15
C THR A 65 -6.42 -1.48 -0.01
N ILE A 66 -5.20 -1.87 0.37
CA ILE A 66 -4.45 -1.18 1.42
C ILE A 66 -4.26 0.27 1.00
N PRO A 67 -4.72 1.26 1.79
CA PRO A 67 -4.59 2.65 1.42
C PRO A 67 -3.12 3.06 1.45
N PHE A 68 -2.58 3.49 0.33
CA PHE A 68 -1.24 4.08 0.30
C PHE A 68 -1.29 5.49 0.89
N LEU A 69 -0.38 5.76 1.83
CA LEU A 69 -0.17 7.10 2.36
C LEU A 69 0.62 7.98 1.38
N GLY A 70 1.32 7.35 0.43
CA GLY A 70 2.03 8.02 -0.64
C GLY A 70 3.08 7.12 -1.30
N ILE A 71 3.61 7.59 -2.42
CA ILE A 71 4.77 7.02 -3.09
C ILE A 71 5.92 8.01 -2.95
N LEU A 72 7.02 7.58 -2.33
CA LEU A 72 8.22 8.40 -2.21
C LEU A 72 9.16 8.03 -3.34
N ASP A 73 9.22 8.94 -4.30
CA ASP A 73 10.08 8.86 -5.48
C ASP A 73 11.25 9.85 -5.34
N SER A 74 12.40 9.48 -5.89
CA SER A 74 13.62 10.27 -6.00
C SER A 74 14.32 10.00 -7.32
N ASP A 75 14.60 11.04 -8.10
CA ASP A 75 15.34 10.93 -9.39
C ASP A 75 16.75 10.34 -9.25
N LYS A 76 17.25 10.21 -8.02
CA LYS A 76 18.59 9.69 -7.71
C LYS A 76 18.71 8.16 -7.76
N PHE A 77 17.60 7.43 -7.70
CA PHE A 77 17.57 5.96 -7.62
C PHE A 77 16.52 5.39 -8.59
N GLU A 78 16.65 4.14 -8.99
CA GLU A 78 15.64 3.46 -9.82
C GLU A 78 14.46 2.97 -8.99
N GLU A 79 14.59 3.01 -7.66
CA GLU A 79 13.60 2.54 -6.71
C GLU A 79 12.72 3.66 -6.17
N ALA A 80 11.47 3.32 -5.93
CA ALA A 80 10.52 4.12 -5.18
C ALA A 80 10.10 3.37 -3.92
N PHE A 81 9.48 4.10 -2.99
CA PHE A 81 8.98 3.51 -1.75
C PHE A 81 7.47 3.69 -1.63
N LEU A 82 6.75 2.58 -1.58
CA LEU A 82 5.32 2.57 -1.27
C LEU A 82 5.13 2.70 0.23
N VAL A 83 4.57 3.81 0.67
CA VAL A 83 4.27 4.06 2.06
C VAL A 83 2.84 3.61 2.34
N MET A 84 2.70 2.73 3.34
CA MET A 84 1.41 2.16 3.74
C MET A 84 1.31 2.09 5.28
N PRO A 85 0.09 2.04 5.84
CA PRO A 85 -0.11 1.73 7.24
C PRO A 85 0.47 0.36 7.59
N LYS A 86 1.00 0.21 8.80
CA LYS A 86 1.33 -1.12 9.32
C LYS A 86 0.03 -1.86 9.63
N LEU A 87 -0.26 -2.89 8.85
CA LEU A 87 -1.41 -3.77 9.10
C LEU A 87 -1.17 -4.69 10.30
N GLN A 88 -2.26 -5.02 10.98
CA GLN A 88 -2.32 -6.09 11.96
C GLN A 88 -2.43 -7.44 11.24
N SER A 89 -1.82 -8.48 11.81
CA SER A 89 -1.95 -9.84 11.28
C SER A 89 -3.37 -10.36 11.52
N LEU A 90 -3.92 -11.10 10.56
CA LEU A 90 -5.19 -11.81 10.76
C LEU A 90 -5.13 -12.82 11.92
N ARG A 91 -3.94 -13.31 12.28
CA ARG A 91 -3.76 -14.17 13.46
C ARG A 91 -4.02 -13.44 14.77
N ASP A 92 -3.77 -12.12 14.78
CA ASP A 92 -3.93 -11.26 15.96
C ASP A 92 -5.30 -10.59 15.99
N CYS A 93 -6.14 -10.81 14.97
CA CYS A 93 -7.50 -10.30 14.85
C CYS A 93 -8.38 -11.40 14.24
N PRO A 94 -8.68 -12.46 15.01
CA PRO A 94 -9.47 -13.59 14.53
C PRO A 94 -10.89 -13.15 14.18
N ILE A 95 -11.45 -13.74 13.14
CA ILE A 95 -12.86 -13.60 12.78
C ILE A 95 -13.67 -14.50 13.73
N GLU A 96 -14.56 -13.91 14.52
CA GLU A 96 -15.24 -14.58 15.62
C GLU A 96 -16.60 -15.16 15.24
N ASP A 97 -17.26 -14.61 14.21
CA ASP A 97 -18.59 -15.04 13.79
C ASP A 97 -18.82 -15.01 12.26
N ILE A 98 -19.97 -15.55 11.84
CA ILE A 98 -20.36 -15.68 10.43
C ILE A 98 -20.62 -14.31 9.79
N ALA A 99 -21.12 -13.33 10.54
CA ALA A 99 -21.39 -12.00 10.01
C ALA A 99 -20.08 -11.28 9.67
N GLN A 100 -19.09 -11.33 10.57
CA GLN A 100 -17.74 -10.82 10.31
C GLN A 100 -17.07 -11.53 9.13
N TRP A 101 -17.27 -12.84 8.99
CA TRP A 101 -16.79 -13.61 7.83
C TRP A 101 -17.41 -13.15 6.53
N LYS A 102 -18.72 -12.91 6.53
CA LYS A 102 -19.44 -12.38 5.38
C LYS A 102 -18.91 -10.99 5.01
N ASP A 103 -18.75 -10.09 5.98
CA ASP A 103 -18.28 -8.74 5.75
C ASP A 103 -16.85 -8.72 5.21
N PHE A 104 -15.95 -9.53 5.79
CA PHE A 104 -14.59 -9.71 5.28
C PHE A 104 -14.58 -10.23 3.84
N SER A 105 -15.41 -11.23 3.54
CA SER A 105 -15.49 -11.82 2.20
C SER A 105 -16.01 -10.81 1.18
N MET A 106 -17.03 -10.03 1.54
CA MET A 106 -17.58 -8.98 0.69
C MET A 106 -16.53 -7.91 0.37
N GLN A 107 -15.84 -7.38 1.39
CA GLN A 107 -14.79 -6.37 1.19
C GLN A 107 -13.64 -6.89 0.32
N LEU A 108 -13.23 -8.14 0.51
CA LEU A 108 -12.20 -8.77 -0.31
C LEU A 108 -12.64 -8.87 -1.78
N LEU A 109 -13.88 -9.34 -2.02
CA LEU A 109 -14.42 -9.48 -3.37
C LEU A 109 -14.64 -8.12 -4.05
N GLU A 110 -15.09 -7.11 -3.32
CA GLU A 110 -15.23 -5.74 -3.80
C GLU A 110 -13.88 -5.16 -4.22
N GLY A 111 -12.83 -5.35 -3.42
CA GLY A 111 -11.46 -4.95 -3.76
C GLY A 111 -10.93 -5.66 -5.02
N VAL A 112 -11.17 -6.96 -5.16
CA VAL A 112 -10.80 -7.72 -6.37
C VAL A 112 -11.57 -7.25 -7.59
N ALA A 113 -12.88 -7.03 -7.44
CA ALA A 113 -13.73 -6.52 -8.52
C ALA A 113 -13.26 -5.13 -8.99
N PHE A 114 -12.87 -4.26 -8.05
CA PHE A 114 -12.29 -2.95 -8.37
C PHE A 114 -10.99 -3.08 -9.18
N MET A 115 -10.09 -3.99 -8.78
CA MET A 115 -8.84 -4.25 -9.52
C MET A 115 -9.08 -4.82 -10.92
N HIS A 116 -10.14 -5.60 -11.11
CA HIS A 116 -10.53 -6.15 -12.41
C HIS A 116 -11.39 -5.21 -13.26
N CYS A 117 -11.80 -4.05 -12.73
CA CYS A 117 -12.56 -3.08 -13.49
C CYS A 117 -11.62 -2.37 -14.49
N PRO A 118 -11.81 -2.53 -15.80
CA PRO A 118 -11.04 -1.77 -16.78
C PRO A 118 -11.39 -0.29 -16.61
N TYR A 119 -10.39 0.57 -16.47
CA TYR A 119 -10.60 2.02 -16.49
C TYR A 119 -11.53 2.42 -17.65
N GLY A 120 -12.74 2.90 -17.35
CA GLY A 120 -13.47 3.82 -18.24
C GLY A 120 -14.84 3.43 -18.82
N SER A 121 -15.66 2.55 -18.23
CA SER A 121 -17.04 2.32 -18.72
C SER A 121 -18.19 2.90 -17.87
N ASN A 122 -17.91 3.60 -16.77
CA ASN A 122 -18.97 4.26 -15.96
C ASN A 122 -18.93 5.80 -15.93
N ALA A 123 -18.30 6.43 -16.93
CA ALA A 123 -18.46 7.87 -17.17
C ALA A 123 -19.77 8.24 -17.92
N ARG A 124 -20.73 7.32 -18.05
CA ARG A 124 -22.06 7.59 -18.63
C ARG A 124 -23.14 6.75 -17.97
N LYS A 125 -23.66 7.17 -16.81
CA LYS A 125 -25.06 6.90 -16.35
C LYS A 125 -25.55 7.99 -15.38
N HIS A 126 -25.38 9.26 -15.73
CA HIS A 126 -26.13 10.38 -15.13
C HIS A 126 -26.53 11.41 -16.20
N LEU A 127 -26.96 10.89 -17.35
CA LEU A 127 -27.86 11.59 -18.26
C LEU A 127 -28.88 10.52 -18.67
N ASP A 128 -29.97 10.48 -17.92
CA ASP A 128 -31.35 10.19 -18.34
C ASP A 128 -32.26 10.52 -17.14
#